data_AF-A0A7G9LBA6-F1
#
_entry.id   AF-A0A7G9LBA6-F1
#
_cell.length_a   1.000
_cell.length_b   1.000
_cell.length_c   1.000
_cell.angle_alpha   90.00
_cell.angle_beta   90.00
_cell.angle_gamma   90.00
#
_symmetry.space_group_name_H-M   'P 1'
#
loop_
_entity.id
_entity.type
_entity.pdbx_description
1 polymer ?
#
loop_
_entity_poly.entity_id
_entity_poly.type
_entity_poly.pdbx_seq_one_letter_code
_entity_poly.pdbx_strand_id
1 'polypeptide(L)'
;MELDLKKPIVFFDLETTGVNIASDRIVEIAILKVFPNGNKESKTWLVNPEIEIPQGAIDVHGITNEKVVTEPTFKELASEVSKMIEGCDLAGFNSNRFDIPLLAEELMRAGIDFDMKNRKAIDVQVIFHKKEQRTLSAGYQFYCGKELEGAHGAEADTNATYEILLAQVDKYEDIGNSVDALSEFSTHGERADFAGFILMNEEKQEIFSFGKYKGRTVEEVFKENPGYNNWIQNADFPLYTKKVLKEIKERMSAPKDTMSEADKLQALQQKFNLR
;
A
#
# COMPACT_ATOMS: atom_id res chain seq x y z
N MET A 1 -26.11 21.91 7.19
CA MET A 1 -25.42 22.63 6.09
C MET A 1 -25.65 21.81 4.83
N GLU A 2 -26.03 22.45 3.73
CA GLU A 2 -26.29 21.80 2.45
C GLU A 2 -25.29 22.29 1.40
N LEU A 3 -25.05 21.50 0.35
CA LEU A 3 -24.22 21.94 -0.77
C LEU A 3 -24.96 23.03 -1.55
N ASP A 4 -24.26 24.12 -1.87
CA ASP A 4 -24.78 25.14 -2.79
C ASP A 4 -24.67 24.64 -4.24
N LEU A 5 -25.77 24.11 -4.76
CA LEU A 5 -25.83 23.44 -6.07
C LEU A 5 -26.61 24.27 -7.08
N LYS A 6 -26.00 24.52 -8.25
CA LYS A 6 -26.68 25.17 -9.40
C LYS A 6 -27.33 24.17 -10.37
N LYS A 7 -26.89 22.92 -10.31
CA LYS A 7 -27.41 21.76 -11.05
C LYS A 7 -27.18 20.50 -10.19
N PRO A 8 -27.83 19.37 -10.49
CA PRO A 8 -27.66 18.17 -9.69
C PRO A 8 -26.21 17.68 -9.67
N ILE A 9 -25.83 16.99 -8.60
CA ILE A 9 -24.56 16.30 -8.47
C ILE A 9 -24.83 14.82 -8.17
N VAL A 10 -24.03 13.94 -8.76
CA VAL A 10 -24.06 12.51 -8.51
C VAL A 10 -22.85 12.11 -7.71
N PHE A 11 -23.09 11.49 -6.56
CA PHE A 11 -22.09 10.72 -5.83
C PHE A 11 -22.21 9.28 -6.29
N PHE A 12 -21.10 8.65 -6.64
CA PHE A 12 -21.12 7.26 -7.07
C PHE A 12 -19.82 6.54 -6.71
N ASP A 13 -19.93 5.22 -6.71
CA ASP A 13 -18.87 4.26 -6.38
C ASP A 13 -19.07 3.00 -7.23
N LEU A 14 -17.97 2.35 -7.60
CA LEU A 14 -17.95 1.16 -8.44
C LEU A 14 -17.23 0.00 -7.77
N GLU A 15 -17.83 -1.19 -7.82
CA GLU A 15 -17.10 -2.43 -7.60
C GLU A 15 -16.78 -3.07 -8.95
N THR A 16 -15.59 -3.62 -9.08
CA THR A 16 -15.00 -3.92 -10.40
C THR A 16 -14.23 -5.23 -10.39
N THR A 17 -13.99 -5.78 -11.58
CA THR A 17 -13.15 -6.98 -11.74
C THR A 17 -11.66 -6.74 -11.47
N GLY A 18 -11.25 -5.49 -11.28
CA GLY A 18 -9.85 -5.10 -11.11
C GLY A 18 -9.63 -3.59 -11.25
N VAL A 19 -8.37 -3.17 -11.29
CA VAL A 19 -7.98 -1.75 -11.24
C VAL A 19 -7.54 -1.17 -12.60
N ASN A 20 -7.54 -1.97 -13.66
CA ASN A 20 -7.15 -1.55 -15.00
C ASN A 20 -8.36 -0.98 -15.77
N ILE A 21 -8.42 0.35 -15.84
CA ILE A 21 -9.47 1.12 -16.53
C ILE A 21 -9.76 0.59 -17.95
N ALA A 22 -8.74 0.20 -18.70
CA ALA A 22 -8.88 -0.17 -20.11
C ALA A 22 -9.44 -1.58 -20.35
N SER A 23 -9.41 -2.48 -19.35
CA SER A 23 -9.80 -3.89 -19.53
C SER A 23 -10.78 -4.41 -18.50
N ASP A 24 -10.77 -3.88 -17.27
CA ASP A 24 -11.66 -4.33 -16.20
C ASP A 24 -13.09 -3.81 -16.41
N ARG A 25 -14.03 -4.48 -15.74
CA ARG A 25 -15.47 -4.32 -15.91
C ARG A 25 -16.14 -3.96 -14.59
N ILE A 26 -17.26 -3.26 -14.67
CA ILE A 26 -18.10 -2.93 -13.52
C ILE A 26 -18.89 -4.19 -13.12
N VAL A 27 -18.94 -4.45 -11.82
CA VAL A 27 -19.65 -5.55 -11.16
C VAL A 27 -20.79 -5.02 -10.29
N GLU A 28 -20.62 -3.82 -9.70
CA GLU A 28 -21.70 -3.07 -9.05
C GLU A 28 -21.50 -1.57 -9.33
N ILE A 29 -22.61 -0.85 -9.48
CA ILE A 29 -22.61 0.62 -9.52
C ILE A 29 -23.66 1.15 -8.56
N ALA A 30 -23.24 1.98 -7.62
CA ALA A 30 -24.12 2.70 -6.70
C ALA A 30 -24.11 4.19 -7.04
N ILE A 31 -25.30 4.78 -7.21
CA ILE A 31 -25.48 6.20 -7.52
C ILE A 31 -26.40 6.84 -6.48
N LEU A 32 -25.97 8.00 -5.97
CA LEU A 32 -26.75 8.94 -5.18
C LEU A 32 -26.76 10.30 -5.89
N LYS A 33 -27.88 10.65 -6.49
CA LYS A 33 -28.13 11.95 -7.10
C LYS A 33 -28.71 12.91 -6.07
N VAL A 34 -28.13 14.10 -5.96
CA VAL A 34 -28.56 15.18 -5.09
C VAL A 34 -28.96 16.38 -5.95
N PHE A 35 -30.17 16.89 -5.75
CA PHE A 35 -30.73 18.01 -6.49
C PHE A 35 -30.50 19.35 -5.77
N PRO A 36 -30.56 20.49 -6.49
CA PRO A 36 -30.42 21.82 -5.88
C PRO A 36 -31.37 22.15 -4.74
N ASN A 37 -32.54 21.51 -4.70
CA ASN A 37 -33.52 21.69 -3.63
C ASN A 37 -33.31 20.74 -2.44
N GLY A 38 -32.21 20.01 -2.39
CA GLY A 38 -31.88 19.04 -1.34
C GLY A 38 -32.51 17.65 -1.51
N ASN A 39 -33.41 17.46 -2.49
CA ASN A 39 -33.97 16.14 -2.78
C ASN A 39 -32.88 15.17 -3.22
N LYS A 40 -33.10 13.88 -2.96
CA LYS A 40 -32.16 12.81 -3.27
C LYS A 40 -32.86 11.66 -3.98
N GLU A 41 -32.14 11.05 -4.91
CA GLU A 41 -32.53 9.82 -5.60
C GLU A 41 -31.32 8.89 -5.60
N SER A 42 -31.53 7.62 -5.23
CA SER A 42 -30.45 6.64 -5.19
C SER A 42 -30.85 5.35 -5.88
N LYS A 43 -29.89 4.73 -6.55
CA LYS A 43 -30.05 3.41 -7.15
C LYS A 43 -28.72 2.67 -7.16
N THR A 44 -28.78 1.38 -6.89
CA THR A 44 -27.64 0.46 -6.98
C THR A 44 -28.02 -0.66 -7.94
N TRP A 45 -27.10 -1.02 -8.82
CA TRP A 45 -27.25 -2.16 -9.73
C TRP A 45 -26.08 -3.10 -9.53
N LEU A 46 -26.39 -4.40 -9.42
CA LEU A 46 -25.42 -5.44 -9.75
C LEU A 46 -25.35 -5.57 -11.27
N VAL A 47 -24.16 -5.92 -11.75
CA VAL A 47 -23.84 -5.95 -13.17
C VAL A 47 -23.15 -7.27 -13.47
N ASN A 48 -23.65 -7.99 -14.49
CA ASN A 48 -22.90 -9.10 -15.06
C ASN A 48 -21.73 -8.53 -15.90
N PRO A 49 -20.47 -8.72 -15.48
CA PRO A 49 -19.31 -8.14 -16.17
C PRO A 49 -18.95 -8.86 -17.48
N GLU A 50 -19.62 -9.98 -17.79
CA GLU A 50 -19.35 -10.86 -18.95
C GLU A 50 -17.94 -11.47 -18.97
N ILE A 51 -17.21 -11.37 -17.86
CA ILE A 51 -15.89 -11.98 -17.63
C ILE A 51 -15.85 -12.57 -16.23
N GLU A 52 -14.92 -13.49 -15.98
CA GLU A 52 -14.71 -14.04 -14.65
C GLU A 52 -14.14 -12.97 -13.71
N ILE A 53 -14.78 -12.75 -12.57
CA ILE A 53 -14.29 -11.86 -11.51
C ILE A 53 -13.10 -12.54 -10.82
N PRO A 54 -11.89 -11.94 -10.84
CA PRO A 54 -10.73 -12.50 -10.16
C PRO A 54 -10.94 -12.63 -8.65
N GLN A 55 -10.41 -13.70 -8.04
CA GLN A 55 -10.56 -13.95 -6.60
C GLN A 55 -10.11 -12.76 -5.74
N GLY A 56 -9.02 -12.08 -6.10
CA GLY A 56 -8.56 -10.90 -5.35
C GLY A 56 -9.55 -9.73 -5.35
N ALA A 57 -10.39 -9.58 -6.38
CA ALA A 57 -11.47 -8.59 -6.39
C ALA A 57 -12.65 -9.07 -5.53
N ILE A 58 -13.01 -10.36 -5.65
CA ILE A 58 -14.03 -11.00 -4.80
C ILE A 58 -13.68 -10.86 -3.31
N ASP A 59 -12.41 -11.05 -2.94
CA ASP A 59 -11.94 -10.92 -1.56
C ASP A 59 -12.08 -9.49 -1.01
N VAL A 60 -12.07 -8.49 -1.90
CA VAL A 60 -12.23 -7.07 -1.54
C VAL A 60 -13.71 -6.71 -1.36
N HIS A 61 -14.55 -6.96 -2.36
CA HIS A 61 -15.93 -6.46 -2.38
C HIS A 61 -17.01 -7.54 -2.13
N GLY A 62 -16.63 -8.82 -2.11
CA GLY A 62 -17.52 -9.94 -1.76
C GLY A 62 -18.58 -10.30 -2.80
N ILE A 63 -18.45 -9.84 -4.05
CA ILE A 63 -19.43 -10.12 -5.13
C ILE A 63 -18.88 -11.26 -5.98
N THR A 64 -19.54 -12.41 -5.93
CA THR A 64 -19.09 -13.61 -6.64
C THR A 64 -19.67 -13.68 -8.05
N ASN A 65 -19.04 -14.49 -8.91
CA ASN A 65 -19.54 -14.75 -10.28
C ASN A 65 -20.99 -15.27 -10.27
N GLU A 66 -21.35 -16.14 -9.31
CA GLU A 66 -22.70 -16.70 -9.17
C GLU A 66 -23.73 -15.64 -8.80
N LYS A 67 -23.33 -14.61 -8.03
CA LYS A 67 -24.22 -13.53 -7.59
C LYS A 67 -24.64 -12.63 -8.76
N VAL A 68 -23.80 -12.48 -9.78
CA VAL A 68 -24.05 -11.56 -10.90
C VAL A 68 -24.38 -12.24 -12.22
N VAL A 69 -24.28 -13.57 -12.31
CA VAL A 69 -24.47 -14.30 -13.58
C VAL A 69 -25.86 -14.08 -14.20
N THR A 70 -26.89 -13.86 -13.38
CA THR A 70 -28.27 -13.59 -13.82
C THR A 70 -28.64 -12.11 -13.85
N GLU A 71 -27.72 -11.24 -13.43
CA GLU A 71 -27.94 -9.79 -13.42
C GLU A 71 -27.75 -9.21 -14.84
N PRO A 72 -28.31 -8.02 -15.13
CA PRO A 72 -28.11 -7.37 -16.41
C PRO A 72 -26.64 -7.05 -16.68
N THR A 73 -26.22 -7.13 -17.94
CA THR A 73 -24.91 -6.62 -18.37
C THR A 73 -24.88 -5.09 -18.29
N PHE A 74 -23.68 -4.50 -18.22
CA PHE A 74 -23.58 -3.04 -18.22
C PHE A 74 -24.21 -2.43 -19.48
N LYS A 75 -24.07 -3.09 -20.63
CA LYS A 75 -24.67 -2.64 -21.90
C LYS A 75 -26.20 -2.51 -21.82
N GLU A 76 -26.88 -3.39 -21.11
CA GLU A 76 -28.33 -3.32 -20.89
C GLU A 76 -28.71 -2.18 -19.93
N LEU A 77 -27.85 -1.88 -18.95
CA LEU A 77 -28.06 -0.81 -17.97
C LEU A 77 -27.60 0.57 -18.43
N ALA A 78 -26.73 0.63 -19.44
CA ALA A 78 -25.99 1.83 -19.82
C ALA A 78 -26.89 3.04 -20.10
N SER A 79 -28.04 2.81 -20.75
CA SER A 79 -29.00 3.89 -21.03
C SER A 79 -29.63 4.45 -19.75
N GLU A 80 -29.94 3.59 -18.77
CA GLU A 80 -30.52 4.00 -17.49
C GLU A 80 -29.49 4.75 -16.64
N VAL A 81 -28.27 4.21 -16.54
CA VAL A 81 -27.15 4.85 -15.84
C VAL A 81 -26.82 6.21 -16.45
N SER A 82 -26.68 6.29 -17.77
CA SER A 82 -26.41 7.53 -18.50
C SER A 82 -27.48 8.60 -18.24
N LYS A 83 -28.76 8.20 -18.25
CA LYS A 83 -29.88 9.09 -17.93
C LYS A 83 -29.84 9.59 -16.48
N MET A 84 -29.48 8.72 -15.53
CA MET A 84 -29.39 9.11 -14.12
C MET A 84 -28.31 10.17 -13.89
N ILE A 85 -27.17 10.04 -14.57
CA ILE A 85 -26.05 10.99 -14.46
C ILE A 85 -26.16 12.18 -15.42
N GLU A 86 -27.11 12.20 -16.36
CA GLU A 86 -27.25 13.27 -17.35
C GLU A 86 -27.37 14.66 -16.68
N GLY A 87 -26.64 15.64 -17.22
CA GLY A 87 -26.63 17.02 -16.72
C GLY A 87 -26.02 17.22 -15.33
N CYS A 88 -25.48 16.18 -14.70
CA CYS A 88 -24.96 16.25 -13.33
C CYS A 88 -23.47 16.61 -13.28
N ASP A 89 -23.02 17.23 -12.19
CA ASP A 89 -21.62 17.09 -11.77
C ASP A 89 -21.40 15.71 -11.14
N LEU A 90 -20.16 15.24 -11.09
CA LEU A 90 -19.80 13.93 -10.57
C LEU A 90 -18.92 14.06 -9.32
N ALA A 91 -19.13 13.17 -8.36
CA ALA A 91 -18.37 13.12 -7.12
C ALA A 91 -18.20 11.67 -6.64
N GLY A 92 -17.13 11.44 -5.89
CA GLY A 92 -16.85 10.15 -5.26
C GLY A 92 -15.57 10.22 -4.42
N PHE A 93 -15.07 9.08 -3.97
CA PHE A 93 -13.85 8.99 -3.17
C PHE A 93 -12.76 8.29 -4.00
N ASN A 94 -11.70 9.01 -4.38
CA ASN A 94 -10.72 8.55 -5.39
C ASN A 94 -11.29 8.41 -6.82
N SER A 95 -12.48 8.98 -7.06
CA SER A 95 -13.25 8.80 -8.30
C SER A 95 -12.63 9.46 -9.53
N ASN A 96 -11.86 10.53 -9.36
CA ASN A 96 -11.32 11.26 -10.51
C ASN A 96 -10.28 10.45 -11.29
N ARG A 97 -9.62 9.50 -10.60
CA ARG A 97 -8.56 8.67 -11.17
C ARG A 97 -9.03 7.27 -11.54
N PHE A 98 -10.19 6.85 -11.03
CA PHE A 98 -10.65 5.47 -11.17
C PHE A 98 -12.09 5.39 -11.67
N ASP A 99 -13.06 5.74 -10.84
CA ASP A 99 -14.49 5.52 -11.14
C ASP A 99 -14.99 6.29 -12.36
N ILE A 100 -14.63 7.57 -12.48
CA ILE A 100 -15.05 8.39 -13.62
C ILE A 100 -14.45 7.84 -14.93
N PRO A 101 -13.14 7.58 -15.04
CA PRO A 101 -12.57 6.92 -16.22
C PRO A 101 -13.21 5.56 -16.54
N LEU A 102 -13.43 4.70 -15.55
CA LEU A 102 -13.98 3.36 -15.78
C LEU A 102 -15.45 3.42 -16.23
N LEU A 103 -16.27 4.27 -15.62
CA LEU A 103 -17.64 4.50 -16.06
C LEU A 103 -17.69 5.06 -17.49
N ALA A 104 -16.78 5.97 -17.83
CA ALA A 104 -16.66 6.48 -19.19
C ALA A 104 -16.33 5.36 -20.19
N GLU A 105 -15.34 4.51 -19.89
CA GLU A 105 -14.98 3.36 -20.71
C GLU A 105 -16.16 2.38 -20.89
N GLU A 106 -16.88 2.05 -19.83
CA GLU A 106 -18.03 1.14 -19.90
C GLU A 106 -19.21 1.74 -20.69
N LEU A 107 -19.51 3.03 -20.54
CA LEU A 107 -20.49 3.72 -21.38
C LEU A 107 -20.08 3.71 -22.85
N MET A 108 -18.81 3.99 -23.14
CA MET A 108 -18.28 4.00 -24.51
C MET A 108 -18.28 2.60 -25.13
N ARG A 109 -17.96 1.54 -24.37
CA ARG A 109 -18.11 0.13 -24.79
C ARG A 109 -19.57 -0.22 -25.12
N ALA A 110 -20.52 0.35 -24.38
CA ALA A 110 -21.95 0.21 -24.66
C ALA A 110 -22.45 1.10 -25.83
N GLY A 111 -21.58 1.91 -26.44
CA GLY A 111 -21.93 2.80 -27.56
C GLY A 111 -22.56 4.13 -27.14
N ILE A 112 -22.43 4.51 -25.87
CA ILE A 112 -22.90 5.80 -25.33
C ILE A 112 -21.69 6.71 -25.16
N ASP A 113 -21.69 7.85 -25.85
CA ASP A 113 -20.64 8.86 -25.70
C ASP A 113 -20.68 9.47 -24.29
N PHE A 114 -19.51 9.77 -23.75
CA PHE A 114 -19.36 10.36 -22.42
C PHE A 114 -18.27 11.43 -22.44
N ASP A 115 -18.60 12.61 -21.91
CA ASP A 115 -17.63 13.68 -21.76
C ASP A 115 -17.84 14.51 -20.48
N MET A 116 -16.74 15.14 -20.05
CA MET A 116 -16.69 15.98 -18.86
C MET A 116 -16.70 17.48 -19.16
N LYS A 117 -16.88 17.91 -20.42
CA LYS A 117 -16.73 19.33 -20.83
C LYS A 117 -17.65 20.27 -20.05
N ASN A 118 -18.87 19.81 -19.77
CA ASN A 118 -19.89 20.57 -19.03
C ASN A 118 -20.12 20.05 -17.61
N ARG A 119 -19.17 19.27 -17.07
CA ARG A 119 -19.24 18.64 -15.76
C ARG A 119 -18.05 19.07 -14.90
N LYS A 120 -18.26 19.10 -13.60
CA LYS A 120 -17.22 19.17 -12.57
C LYS A 120 -17.07 17.80 -11.95
N ALA A 121 -15.86 17.52 -11.50
CA ALA A 121 -15.49 16.31 -10.80
C ALA A 121 -15.01 16.69 -9.39
N ILE A 122 -15.66 16.17 -8.36
CA ILE A 122 -15.29 16.38 -6.96
C ILE A 122 -14.76 15.05 -6.40
N ASP A 123 -13.49 15.04 -6.05
CA ASP A 123 -12.87 13.90 -5.39
C ASP A 123 -12.74 14.18 -3.90
N VAL A 124 -13.52 13.48 -3.10
CA VAL A 124 -13.55 13.62 -1.64
C VAL A 124 -12.22 13.21 -1.02
N GLN A 125 -11.52 12.21 -1.58
CA GLN A 125 -10.22 11.76 -1.09
C GLN A 125 -9.17 12.86 -1.27
N VAL A 126 -9.20 13.58 -2.38
CA VAL A 126 -8.27 14.71 -2.62
C VAL A 126 -8.48 15.82 -1.59
N ILE A 127 -9.73 16.10 -1.21
CA ILE A 127 -10.03 17.07 -0.16
C ILE A 127 -9.51 16.56 1.19
N PHE A 128 -9.80 15.30 1.54
CA PHE A 128 -9.32 14.66 2.76
C PHE A 128 -7.80 14.76 2.87
N HIS A 129 -7.03 14.32 1.87
CA HIS A 129 -5.57 14.39 1.91
C HIS A 129 -5.00 15.80 1.98
N LYS A 130 -5.71 16.80 1.44
CA LYS A 130 -5.28 18.21 1.54
C LYS A 130 -5.55 18.81 2.92
N LYS A 131 -6.61 18.36 3.59
CA LYS A 131 -7.07 18.90 4.88
C LYS A 131 -6.49 18.14 6.08
N GLU A 132 -6.34 16.83 5.95
CA GLU A 132 -5.82 15.91 6.97
C GLU A 132 -4.44 15.41 6.55
N GLN A 133 -3.45 16.29 6.63
CA GLN A 133 -2.08 15.98 6.23
C GLN A 133 -1.39 15.04 7.23
N ARG A 134 -0.48 14.20 6.74
CA ARG A 134 0.37 13.32 7.56
C ARG A 134 1.77 13.92 7.76
N THR A 135 1.82 15.17 8.22
CA THR A 135 3.06 15.91 8.50
C THR A 135 3.28 16.06 10.01
N LEU A 136 4.49 16.39 10.45
CA LEU A 136 4.78 16.65 11.86
C LEU A 136 3.88 17.75 12.43
N SER A 137 3.73 18.88 11.71
CA SER A 137 2.86 19.98 12.13
C SER A 137 1.40 19.55 12.29
N ALA A 138 0.88 18.74 11.36
CA ALA A 138 -0.49 18.22 11.46
C ALA A 138 -0.64 17.23 12.63
N GLY A 139 0.36 16.37 12.85
CA GLY A 139 0.40 15.48 14.02
C GLY A 139 0.45 16.26 15.34
N TYR A 140 1.25 17.33 15.39
CA TYR A 140 1.38 18.17 16.59
C TYR A 140 0.07 18.89 16.90
N GLN A 141 -0.59 19.43 15.87
CA GLN A 141 -1.93 20.01 16.03
C GLN A 141 -2.97 18.98 16.46
N PHE A 142 -2.95 17.76 15.89
CA PHE A 142 -3.93 16.72 16.19
C PHE A 142 -3.79 16.14 17.61
N TYR A 143 -2.57 15.85 18.04
CA TYR A 143 -2.29 15.21 19.32
C TYR A 143 -2.16 16.23 20.46
N CYS A 144 -1.52 17.37 20.21
CA CYS A 144 -1.20 18.35 21.25
C CYS A 144 -2.06 19.61 21.18
N GLY A 145 -2.84 19.81 20.12
CA GLY A 145 -3.67 21.02 19.94
C GLY A 145 -2.87 22.29 19.64
N LYS A 146 -1.60 22.16 19.25
CA LYS A 146 -0.64 23.27 19.09
C LYS A 146 -0.17 23.43 17.66
N GLU A 147 0.11 24.68 17.28
CA GLU A 147 0.81 25.01 16.04
C GLU A 147 2.33 24.86 16.22
N LEU A 148 3.01 24.33 15.21
CA LEU A 148 4.46 24.13 15.24
C LEU A 148 5.20 25.40 14.78
N GLU A 149 5.63 26.22 15.74
CA GLU A 149 6.52 27.35 15.47
C GLU A 149 7.95 26.87 15.15
N GLY A 150 8.62 27.51 14.19
CA GLY A 150 10.01 27.16 13.83
C GLY A 150 10.16 25.81 13.09
N ALA A 151 9.10 25.34 12.43
CA ALA A 151 9.11 24.11 11.64
C ALA A 151 10.32 24.03 10.68
N HIS A 152 10.86 22.82 10.51
CA HIS A 152 12.12 22.51 9.81
C HIS A 152 13.39 22.90 10.59
N GLY A 153 13.26 23.46 11.79
CA GLY A 153 14.34 23.53 12.77
C GLY A 153 14.47 22.21 13.54
N ALA A 154 15.65 21.59 13.51
CA ALA A 154 15.87 20.28 14.12
C ALA A 154 15.46 20.20 15.61
N GLU A 155 15.69 21.27 16.38
CA GLU A 155 15.31 21.34 17.80
C GLU A 155 13.79 21.42 17.98
N ALA A 156 13.11 22.32 17.24
CA ALA A 156 11.66 22.47 17.30
C ALA A 156 10.95 21.17 16.90
N ASP A 157 11.40 20.56 15.82
CA ASP A 157 10.84 19.31 15.31
C ASP A 157 11.05 18.14 16.32
N THR A 158 12.21 18.10 16.99
CA THR A 158 12.52 17.07 18.00
C THR A 158 11.62 17.22 19.24
N ASN A 159 11.46 18.44 19.76
CA ASN A 159 10.62 18.68 20.92
C ASN A 159 9.14 18.41 20.62
N ALA A 160 8.65 18.84 19.45
CA ALA A 160 7.29 18.53 19.01
C ALA A 160 7.07 17.02 18.89
N THR A 161 8.05 16.29 18.36
CA THR A 161 7.99 14.82 18.26
C THR A 161 7.86 14.14 19.63
N TYR A 162 8.62 14.61 20.63
CA TYR A 162 8.52 14.11 22.00
C TYR A 162 7.13 14.37 22.59
N GLU A 163 6.61 15.58 22.45
CA GLU A 163 5.27 15.92 22.94
C GLU A 163 4.17 15.10 22.25
N ILE A 164 4.31 14.83 20.95
CA ILE A 164 3.39 13.94 20.21
C ILE A 164 3.42 12.54 20.80
N LEU A 165 4.60 11.98 21.08
CA LEU A 165 4.70 10.62 21.63
C LEU A 165 4.00 10.53 23.00
N LEU A 166 4.20 11.52 23.89
CA LEU A 166 3.50 11.57 25.17
C LEU A 166 1.97 11.60 24.97
N ALA A 167 1.50 12.46 24.07
CA ALA A 167 0.08 12.55 23.77
C ALA A 167 -0.49 11.28 23.09
N GLN A 168 0.32 10.53 22.35
CA GLN A 168 -0.06 9.22 21.80
C GLN A 168 -0.20 8.18 22.91
N VAL A 169 0.77 8.09 23.82
CA VAL A 169 0.73 7.20 24.99
C VAL A 169 -0.49 7.50 25.87
N ASP A 170 -0.80 8.77 26.09
CA ASP A 170 -1.98 9.16 26.87
C ASP A 170 -3.31 8.83 26.16
N LYS A 171 -3.31 8.85 24.82
CA LYS A 171 -4.51 8.65 24.00
C LYS A 171 -4.82 7.19 23.69
N TYR A 172 -3.80 6.34 23.57
CA TYR A 172 -3.94 4.95 23.13
C TYR A 172 -3.39 3.99 24.18
N GLU A 173 -4.28 3.25 24.85
CA GLU A 173 -3.89 2.31 25.90
C GLU A 173 -3.17 1.06 25.35
N ASP A 174 -3.41 0.72 24.08
CA ASP A 174 -2.92 -0.50 23.42
C ASP A 174 -1.48 -0.43 22.92
N ILE A 175 -0.87 0.77 22.87
CA ILE A 175 0.53 0.93 22.41
C ILE A 175 1.57 0.74 23.54
N GLY A 176 1.13 0.76 24.79
CA GLY A 176 1.98 0.72 25.98
C GLY A 176 2.77 2.02 26.24
N ASN A 177 3.54 2.07 27.33
CA ASN A 177 4.34 3.24 27.73
C ASN A 177 5.82 2.89 28.02
N SER A 178 6.24 1.65 27.77
CA SER A 178 7.65 1.28 27.85
C SER A 178 8.31 1.46 26.49
N VAL A 179 9.61 1.77 26.48
CA VAL A 179 10.40 1.82 25.24
C VAL A 179 10.29 0.52 24.44
N ASP A 180 10.27 -0.64 25.10
CA ASP A 180 10.15 -1.94 24.42
C ASP A 180 8.80 -2.07 23.70
N ALA A 181 7.69 -1.84 24.40
CA ALA A 181 6.34 -1.86 23.80
C ALA A 181 6.20 -0.86 22.63
N LEU A 182 6.68 0.38 22.81
CA LEU A 182 6.62 1.40 21.76
C LEU A 182 7.52 1.05 20.56
N SER A 183 8.69 0.44 20.81
CA SER A 183 9.59 -0.06 19.77
C SER A 183 8.93 -1.20 18.99
N GLU A 184 8.31 -2.15 19.67
CA GLU A 184 7.58 -3.25 19.05
C GLU A 184 6.41 -2.73 18.21
N PHE A 185 5.59 -1.85 18.77
CA PHE A 185 4.42 -1.26 18.10
C PHE A 185 4.79 -0.43 16.86
N SER A 186 5.92 0.28 16.89
CA SER A 186 6.37 1.14 15.77
C SER A 186 7.20 0.41 14.70
N THR A 187 7.53 -0.86 14.90
CA THR A 187 8.38 -1.62 13.97
C THR A 187 7.60 -2.06 12.72
N HIS A 188 8.13 -1.73 11.54
CA HIS A 188 7.58 -2.15 10.24
C HIS A 188 8.47 -3.22 9.60
N GLY A 189 8.26 -4.47 10.02
CA GLY A 189 9.01 -5.65 9.59
C GLY A 189 10.44 -5.69 10.14
N GLU A 190 11.05 -6.88 10.15
CA GLU A 190 12.44 -7.03 10.60
C GLU A 190 13.44 -6.67 9.49
N ARG A 191 14.39 -5.81 9.84
CA ARG A 191 15.42 -5.33 8.92
C ARG A 191 16.80 -5.62 9.49
N ALA A 192 17.71 -6.06 8.63
CA ALA A 192 19.11 -6.20 9.02
C ALA A 192 19.84 -4.86 8.94
N ASP A 193 19.37 -3.92 8.10
CA ASP A 193 19.92 -2.58 7.98
C ASP A 193 18.86 -1.46 8.19
N PHE A 194 19.31 -0.29 8.64
CA PHE A 194 18.41 0.84 8.91
C PHE A 194 17.81 1.47 7.65
N ALA A 195 18.49 1.34 6.50
CA ALA A 195 18.01 1.90 5.23
C ALA A 195 17.04 0.98 4.48
N GLY A 196 16.82 -0.25 4.97
CA GLY A 196 15.84 -1.19 4.43
C GLY A 196 16.26 -1.83 3.11
N PHE A 197 17.55 -1.83 2.78
CA PHE A 197 18.09 -2.56 1.62
C PHE A 197 18.21 -4.06 1.90
N ILE A 198 18.35 -4.45 3.17
CA ILE A 198 18.49 -5.82 3.66
C ILE A 198 17.43 -6.08 4.72
N LEU A 199 16.50 -6.99 4.42
CA LEU A 199 15.42 -7.39 5.31
C LEU A 199 15.71 -8.76 5.91
N MET A 200 14.95 -9.14 6.94
CA MET A 200 14.87 -10.51 7.40
C MET A 200 13.65 -11.19 6.78
N ASN A 201 13.82 -12.39 6.24
CA ASN A 201 12.68 -13.25 5.89
C ASN A 201 12.09 -13.94 7.12
N GLU A 202 11.04 -14.73 6.93
CA GLU A 202 10.37 -15.49 8.00
C GLU A 202 11.31 -16.50 8.69
N GLU A 203 12.32 -16.99 7.98
CA GLU A 203 13.37 -17.89 8.50
C GLU A 203 14.53 -17.13 9.20
N LYS A 204 14.40 -15.82 9.43
CA LYS A 204 15.43 -14.95 10.02
C LYS A 204 16.73 -14.88 9.21
N GLN A 205 16.64 -15.01 7.89
CA GLN A 205 17.77 -14.87 6.96
C GLN A 205 17.77 -13.49 6.31
N GLU A 206 18.96 -12.93 6.11
CA GLU A 206 19.10 -11.66 5.41
C GLU A 206 18.79 -11.81 3.91
N ILE A 207 17.84 -11.01 3.41
CA ILE A 207 17.43 -10.96 2.01
C ILE A 207 17.58 -9.56 1.42
N PHE A 208 17.83 -9.47 0.11
CA PHE A 208 17.78 -8.18 -0.58
C PHE A 208 16.33 -7.70 -0.76
N SER A 209 16.06 -6.43 -0.48
CA SER A 209 14.75 -5.81 -0.75
C SER A 209 14.65 -5.11 -2.11
N PHE A 210 15.77 -5.05 -2.85
CA PHE A 210 15.93 -4.23 -4.04
C PHE A 210 16.65 -4.97 -5.17
N GLY A 211 16.59 -4.36 -6.36
CA GLY A 211 17.33 -4.83 -7.54
C GLY A 211 16.87 -6.21 -8.05
N LYS A 212 17.65 -6.78 -8.97
CA LYS A 212 17.33 -8.05 -9.63
C LYS A 212 17.34 -9.28 -8.71
N TYR A 213 17.93 -9.16 -7.51
CA TYR A 213 17.96 -10.23 -6.51
C TYR A 213 16.98 -10.00 -5.36
N LYS A 214 16.02 -9.09 -5.53
CA LYS A 214 14.97 -8.84 -4.53
C LYS A 214 14.30 -10.15 -4.11
N GLY A 215 14.17 -10.34 -2.80
CA GLY A 215 13.59 -11.53 -2.17
C GLY A 215 14.57 -12.70 -1.98
N ARG A 216 15.78 -12.65 -2.54
CA ARG A 216 16.79 -13.71 -2.40
C ARG A 216 17.71 -13.46 -1.22
N THR A 217 18.20 -14.55 -0.62
CA THR A 217 19.13 -14.47 0.51
C THR A 217 20.47 -13.87 0.08
N VAL A 218 21.07 -13.05 0.95
CA VAL A 218 22.36 -12.42 0.70
C VAL A 218 23.43 -13.47 0.50
N GLU A 219 23.39 -14.56 1.27
CA GLU A 219 24.36 -15.65 1.16
C GLU A 219 24.32 -16.37 -0.19
N GLU A 220 23.12 -16.70 -0.70
CA GLU A 220 22.98 -17.34 -2.01
C GLU A 220 23.55 -16.45 -3.11
N VAL A 221 23.19 -15.17 -3.08
CA VAL A 221 23.62 -14.20 -4.09
C VAL A 221 25.14 -14.02 -4.05
N PHE A 222 25.75 -13.98 -2.86
CA PHE A 222 27.20 -13.88 -2.73
C PHE A 222 27.94 -15.15 -3.16
N LYS A 223 27.34 -16.33 -3.00
CA LYS A 223 27.88 -17.60 -3.52
C LYS A 223 27.79 -17.66 -5.05
N GLU A 224 26.64 -17.30 -5.62
CA GLU A 224 26.39 -17.31 -7.06
C GLU A 224 27.17 -16.20 -7.80
N ASN A 225 27.27 -15.02 -7.18
CA ASN A 225 27.92 -13.86 -7.75
C ASN A 225 28.83 -13.15 -6.72
N PRO A 226 30.06 -13.66 -6.51
CA PRO A 226 31.00 -13.10 -5.53
C PRO A 226 31.38 -11.63 -5.77
N GLY A 227 31.27 -11.16 -7.02
CA GLY A 227 31.53 -9.77 -7.39
C GLY A 227 30.45 -8.80 -6.91
N TYR A 228 29.24 -9.30 -6.60
CA TYR A 228 28.10 -8.46 -6.24
C TYR A 228 28.34 -7.69 -4.93
N ASN A 229 28.94 -8.34 -3.92
CA ASN A 229 29.34 -7.63 -2.69
C ASN A 229 30.31 -6.48 -3.01
N ASN A 230 31.34 -6.73 -3.83
CA ASN A 230 32.31 -5.68 -4.15
C ASN A 230 31.66 -4.49 -4.88
N TRP A 231 30.71 -4.77 -5.77
CA TRP A 231 29.92 -3.71 -6.40
C TRP A 231 29.16 -2.88 -5.37
N ILE A 232 28.43 -3.51 -4.43
CA ILE A 232 27.68 -2.78 -3.39
C ILE A 232 28.62 -1.94 -2.51
N GLN A 233 29.77 -2.49 -2.11
CA GLN A 233 30.73 -1.78 -1.26
C GLN A 233 31.28 -0.50 -1.93
N ASN A 234 31.39 -0.48 -3.25
CA ASN A 234 31.87 0.67 -4.02
C ASN A 234 30.76 1.56 -4.60
N ALA A 235 29.50 1.10 -4.58
CA ALA A 235 28.34 1.88 -5.00
C ALA A 235 27.84 2.81 -3.88
N ASP A 236 26.89 3.68 -4.20
CA ASP A 236 26.36 4.69 -3.28
C ASP A 236 25.27 4.11 -2.34
N PHE A 237 25.69 3.15 -1.51
CA PHE A 237 24.86 2.58 -0.43
C PHE A 237 25.24 3.17 0.93
N PRO A 238 24.28 3.27 1.87
CA PRO A 238 24.56 3.70 3.24
C PRO A 238 25.64 2.84 3.89
N LEU A 239 26.52 3.48 4.67
CA LEU A 239 27.64 2.80 5.32
C LEU A 239 27.20 1.68 6.26
N TYR A 240 26.05 1.82 6.91
CA TYR A 240 25.50 0.78 7.78
C TYR A 240 25.08 -0.47 6.97
N THR A 241 24.41 -0.29 5.82
CA THR A 241 24.08 -1.37 4.89
C THR A 241 25.35 -2.09 4.44
N LYS A 242 26.40 -1.33 4.08
CA LYS A 242 27.70 -1.89 3.69
C LYS A 242 28.34 -2.69 4.82
N LYS A 243 28.27 -2.19 6.06
CA LYS A 243 28.75 -2.89 7.26
C LYS A 243 28.02 -4.23 7.45
N VAL A 244 26.68 -4.24 7.38
CA VAL A 244 25.86 -5.46 7.51
C VAL A 244 26.27 -6.52 6.48
N LEU A 245 26.41 -6.13 5.21
CA LEU A 245 26.84 -7.05 4.14
C LEU A 245 28.27 -7.58 4.34
N LYS A 246 29.16 -6.74 4.90
CA LYS A 246 30.51 -7.17 5.25
C LYS A 246 30.50 -8.21 6.37
N GLU A 247 29.70 -7.99 7.41
CA GLU A 247 29.52 -8.95 8.52
C GLU A 247 28.96 -10.28 8.01
N ILE A 248 27.95 -10.26 7.13
CA ILE A 248 27.43 -11.48 6.48
C ILE A 248 28.56 -12.21 5.74
N LYS A 249 29.35 -11.50 4.93
CA LYS A 249 30.46 -12.09 4.18
C LYS A 249 31.57 -12.66 5.08
N GLU A 250 31.87 -11.99 6.18
CA GLU A 250 32.81 -12.45 7.20
C GLU A 250 32.29 -13.75 7.85
N ARG A 251 30.99 -13.81 8.21
CA ARG A 251 30.35 -15.05 8.72
C ARG A 251 30.41 -16.20 7.71
N MET A 252 30.19 -15.92 6.42
CA MET A 252 30.30 -16.92 5.36
C MET A 252 31.73 -17.46 5.17
N SER A 253 32.73 -16.66 5.50
CA SER A 253 34.16 -17.00 5.32
C SER A 253 34.81 -17.58 6.58
N ALA A 254 34.17 -17.43 7.74
CA ALA A 254 34.64 -18.03 8.98
C ALA A 254 34.67 -19.56 8.82
N PRO A 255 35.74 -20.24 9.28
CA PRO A 255 35.74 -21.70 9.33
C PRO A 255 34.51 -22.13 10.13
N LYS A 256 33.63 -22.94 9.54
CA LYS A 256 32.70 -23.72 10.37
C LYS A 256 33.57 -24.48 11.35
N ASP A 257 33.38 -24.30 12.66
CA ASP A 257 34.04 -25.12 13.67
C ASP A 257 33.81 -26.59 13.29
N THR A 258 34.83 -27.18 12.66
CA THR A 258 34.76 -28.50 12.06
C THR A 258 35.83 -29.32 12.74
N MET A 259 35.32 -30.29 13.50
CA MET A 259 36.01 -31.30 14.32
C MET A 259 36.55 -30.76 15.64
N SER A 260 35.95 -31.25 16.74
CA SER A 260 36.54 -31.15 18.06
C SER A 260 37.92 -31.79 18.06
N GLU A 261 38.81 -31.43 18.98
CA GLU A 261 40.11 -32.10 19.12
C GLU A 261 39.97 -33.62 19.28
N ALA A 262 38.85 -34.09 19.84
CA ALA A 262 38.51 -35.52 19.92
C ALA A 262 38.27 -36.14 18.54
N ASP A 263 37.53 -35.46 17.65
CA ASP A 263 37.28 -35.92 16.29
C ASP A 263 38.57 -35.93 15.46
N LYS A 264 39.45 -34.92 15.64
CA LYS A 264 40.77 -34.86 14.99
C LYS A 264 41.67 -36.00 15.46
N LEU A 265 41.67 -36.30 16.76
CA LEU A 265 42.46 -37.39 17.34
C LEU A 265 41.96 -38.76 16.85
N GLN A 266 40.66 -38.95 16.74
CA GLN A 266 40.06 -40.19 16.26
C GLN A 266 40.36 -40.45 14.77
N ALA A 267 40.32 -39.40 13.93
CA ALA A 267 40.73 -39.47 12.53
C ALA A 267 42.24 -39.75 12.37
N LEU A 268 43.08 -39.20 13.25
CA LEU A 268 44.52 -39.50 13.30
C LEU A 268 44.78 -40.96 13.71
N GLN A 269 44.08 -41.48 14.71
CA GLN A 269 44.21 -42.86 15.17
C GLN A 269 43.79 -43.88 14.11
N GLN A 270 42.70 -43.62 13.36
CA GLN A 270 42.31 -44.47 12.24
C GLN A 270 43.36 -44.50 11.11
N LYS A 271 44.07 -43.39 10.88
CA LYS A 271 45.08 -43.28 9.83
C LYS A 271 46.40 -43.99 10.17
N PHE A 272 46.72 -44.13 11.46
CA PHE A 272 47.94 -44.80 11.93
C PHE A 272 47.75 -46.28 12.29
N ASN A 273 46.52 -46.76 12.47
CA ASN A 273 46.21 -48.17 12.73
C ASN A 273 46.00 -49.03 11.45
N LEU A 274 46.25 -48.47 10.27
CA LEU A 274 46.18 -49.17 8.98
C LEU A 274 47.56 -49.44 8.35
N ARG A 275 48.63 -49.52 9.16
CA ARG A 275 49.95 -50.01 8.73
C ARG A 275 50.33 -51.29 9.45
#